data_AF-A0A917Y0I2-F1
#
_entry.id   AF-A0A917Y0I2-F1
#
_cell.length_a   1.000
_cell.length_b   1.000
_cell.length_c   1.000
_cell.angle_alpha   90.00
_cell.angle_beta   90.00
_cell.angle_gamma   90.00
#
_symmetry.space_group_name_H-M   'P 1'
#
loop_
_entity.id
_entity.type
_entity.pdbx_description
1 polymer ?
#
loop_
_entity_poly.entity_id
_entity_poly.type
_entity_poly.pdbx_seq_one_letter_code
_entity_poly.pdbx_strand_id
1 'polypeptide(L)'
;MASPWHFGNTTVRNPVRIRDGLIVMKNPTLNGNLIGKNQESLLAYELNKAGVIKLGTKPDFFGRKWRACFSQLGFITHKFKRNLRSGEMDPKIHEVVKENPQLGLTGLPYELTPSGLRMIEAESVQEQQECMLRALLAYQIPSVVEPKNGDKPFKPFIFILQVLEKLYSLAEPLGLSSVEMGIVQSYRDHSEIDSVIEDIVKHRKERDKAVV
;
A
#
# COMPACT_ATOMS: atom_id res chain seq x y z
N MET A 1 15.49 -12.35 15.33
CA MET A 1 15.10 -11.81 14.01
C MET A 1 13.90 -10.89 14.21
N ALA A 2 13.93 -9.69 13.64
CA ALA A 2 12.76 -8.82 13.62
C ALA A 2 11.63 -9.48 12.81
N SER A 3 10.37 -9.17 13.14
CA SER A 3 9.24 -9.61 12.31
C SER A 3 9.42 -9.10 10.87
N PRO A 4 9.21 -9.94 9.84
CA PRO A 4 9.23 -9.47 8.46
C PRO A 4 8.25 -8.32 8.27
N TRP A 5 8.67 -7.31 7.51
CA TRP A 5 7.73 -6.25 7.10
C TRP A 5 6.86 -6.73 5.94
N HIS A 6 5.67 -6.15 5.87
CA HIS A 6 4.70 -6.43 4.85
C HIS A 6 4.55 -5.23 3.93
N PHE A 7 5.17 -5.29 2.75
CA PHE A 7 5.00 -4.27 1.72
C PHE A 7 3.84 -4.65 0.82
N GLY A 8 2.89 -3.74 0.63
CA GLY A 8 1.77 -3.97 -0.28
C GLY A 8 0.86 -5.13 0.13
N ASN A 9 0.77 -5.49 1.42
CA ASN A 9 -0.21 -6.46 1.92
C ASN A 9 -1.63 -5.84 2.00
N THR A 10 -2.08 -5.39 0.84
CA THR A 10 -3.38 -4.76 0.62
C THR A 10 -4.45 -5.79 0.28
N THR A 11 -4.07 -7.06 0.16
CA THR A 11 -4.87 -8.20 -0.33
C THR A 11 -5.40 -8.07 -1.77
N VAL A 12 -5.13 -6.94 -2.43
CA VAL A 12 -5.36 -6.69 -3.85
C VAL A 12 -4.10 -7.12 -4.61
N ARG A 13 -4.17 -8.27 -5.29
CA ARG A 13 -3.01 -8.90 -5.95
C ARG A 13 -2.71 -8.35 -7.35
N ASN A 14 -3.64 -7.59 -7.94
CA ASN A 14 -3.45 -6.97 -9.25
C ASN A 14 -3.59 -5.45 -9.10
N PRO A 15 -2.47 -4.69 -9.12
CA PRO A 15 -2.48 -3.24 -8.91
C PRO A 15 -3.18 -2.48 -10.05
N VAL A 16 -3.30 -3.05 -11.25
CA VAL A 16 -3.98 -2.41 -12.40
C VAL A 16 -5.47 -2.16 -12.08
N ARG A 17 -6.08 -2.97 -11.21
CA ARG A 17 -7.48 -2.80 -10.81
C ARG A 17 -7.70 -1.68 -9.79
N ILE A 18 -6.63 -1.07 -9.26
CA ILE A 18 -6.74 -0.04 -8.22
C ILE A 18 -7.42 1.21 -8.78
N ARG A 19 -7.09 1.61 -10.01
CA ARG A 19 -7.74 2.76 -10.67
C ARG A 19 -9.25 2.55 -10.77
N ASP A 20 -9.68 1.45 -11.36
CA ASP A 20 -11.11 1.16 -11.54
C ASP A 20 -11.84 1.06 -10.20
N GLY A 21 -11.17 0.52 -9.17
CA GLY A 21 -11.69 0.53 -7.81
C GLY A 21 -11.81 1.92 -7.21
N LEU A 22 -10.87 2.84 -7.49
CA LEU A 22 -10.95 4.23 -7.04
C LEU A 22 -12.03 5.02 -7.80
N ILE A 23 -12.31 4.70 -9.06
CA ILE A 23 -13.42 5.32 -9.80
C ILE A 23 -14.76 5.13 -9.05
N VAL A 24 -14.96 3.96 -8.44
CA VAL A 24 -16.15 3.68 -7.60
C VAL A 24 -16.26 4.67 -6.42
N MET A 25 -15.14 5.15 -5.88
CA MET A 25 -15.11 6.12 -4.79
C MET A 25 -15.60 7.53 -5.22
N LYS A 26 -15.79 7.80 -6.51
CA LYS A 26 -16.48 9.04 -6.96
C LYS A 26 -17.96 9.06 -6.55
N ASN A 27 -18.54 7.92 -6.17
CA ASN A 27 -19.89 7.87 -5.64
C ASN A 27 -19.97 8.65 -4.30
N PRO A 28 -20.80 9.70 -4.20
CA PRO A 28 -20.91 10.52 -2.98
C PRO A 28 -21.45 9.73 -1.78
N THR A 29 -22.11 8.59 -1.99
CA THR A 29 -22.54 7.72 -0.88
C THR A 29 -21.39 6.95 -0.23
N LEU A 30 -20.23 6.88 -0.89
CA LEU A 30 -19.03 6.15 -0.45
C LEU A 30 -17.91 7.10 -0.02
N ASN A 31 -17.65 8.18 -0.77
CA ASN A 31 -16.55 9.11 -0.50
C ASN A 31 -16.69 9.74 0.90
N GLY A 32 -15.69 9.56 1.77
CA GLY A 32 -15.76 10.05 3.16
C GLY A 32 -16.75 9.29 4.06
N ASN A 33 -17.36 8.20 3.56
CA ASN A 33 -18.51 7.52 4.17
C ASN A 33 -18.35 5.99 4.14
N LEU A 34 -17.17 5.48 4.52
CA LEU A 34 -16.88 4.04 4.56
C LEU A 34 -16.81 3.44 5.98
N ILE A 35 -17.32 4.14 6.99
CA ILE A 35 -17.33 3.62 8.35
C ILE A 35 -18.49 2.62 8.53
N GLY A 36 -18.15 1.39 8.91
CA GLY A 36 -19.10 0.37 9.33
C GLY A 36 -19.42 -0.67 8.25
N LYS A 37 -19.95 -1.81 8.70
CA LYS A 37 -20.15 -3.00 7.85
C LYS A 37 -21.08 -2.76 6.66
N ASN A 38 -22.11 -1.94 6.83
CA ASN A 38 -23.06 -1.63 5.76
C ASN A 38 -22.36 -0.88 4.62
N GLN A 39 -21.51 0.11 4.95
CA GLN A 39 -20.75 0.85 3.95
C GLN A 39 -19.61 0.05 3.33
N GLU A 40 -18.94 -0.79 4.11
CA GLU A 40 -17.99 -1.76 3.56
C GLU A 40 -18.69 -2.73 2.58
N SER A 41 -19.91 -3.17 2.88
CA SER A 41 -20.69 -4.02 1.98
C SER A 41 -21.11 -3.27 0.71
N LEU A 42 -21.59 -2.02 0.84
CA LEU A 42 -21.95 -1.18 -0.29
C LEU A 42 -20.77 -0.97 -1.23
N LEU A 43 -19.58 -0.66 -0.69
CA LEU A 43 -18.35 -0.57 -1.48
C LEU A 43 -18.09 -1.86 -2.26
N ALA A 44 -18.22 -3.03 -1.63
CA ALA A 44 -18.01 -4.30 -2.32
C ALA A 44 -19.03 -4.57 -3.43
N TYR A 45 -20.30 -4.19 -3.24
CA TYR A 45 -21.32 -4.30 -4.29
C TYR A 45 -21.02 -3.39 -5.48
N GLU A 46 -20.63 -2.13 -5.23
CA GLU A 46 -20.29 -1.19 -6.31
C GLU A 46 -19.00 -1.62 -7.03
N LEU A 47 -17.99 -2.13 -6.32
CA LEU A 47 -16.81 -2.74 -6.93
C LEU A 47 -17.16 -3.95 -7.81
N ASN A 48 -18.12 -4.78 -7.39
CA ASN A 48 -18.58 -5.90 -8.20
C ASN A 48 -19.36 -5.44 -9.43
N LYS A 49 -20.24 -4.45 -9.28
CA LYS A 49 -21.00 -3.84 -10.37
C LYS A 49 -20.08 -3.21 -11.43
N ALA A 50 -19.00 -2.58 -11.00
CA ALA A 50 -17.97 -2.01 -11.88
C ALA A 50 -17.05 -3.08 -12.50
N GLY A 51 -17.28 -4.38 -12.26
CA GLY A 51 -16.43 -5.46 -12.75
C GLY A 51 -15.05 -5.53 -12.09
N VAL A 52 -14.82 -4.69 -11.07
CA VAL A 52 -13.52 -4.63 -10.38
C VAL A 52 -13.32 -5.92 -9.63
N ILE A 53 -14.30 -6.47 -8.91
CA ILE A 53 -14.18 -7.73 -8.17
C ILE A 53 -15.25 -8.74 -8.59
N LYS A 54 -15.03 -10.02 -8.26
CA LYS A 54 -16.10 -11.02 -8.18
C LYS A 54 -16.52 -11.13 -6.73
N LEU A 55 -17.75 -10.76 -6.43
CA LEU A 55 -18.26 -10.77 -5.06
C LEU A 55 -18.38 -12.21 -4.54
N GLY A 56 -17.89 -12.43 -3.31
CA GLY A 56 -18.10 -13.68 -2.58
C GLY A 56 -19.19 -13.55 -1.52
N THR A 57 -19.24 -14.49 -0.58
CA THR A 57 -20.29 -14.59 0.45
C THR A 57 -20.18 -13.58 1.59
N LYS A 58 -19.10 -12.79 1.66
CA LYS A 58 -18.84 -11.80 2.73
C LYS A 58 -18.49 -10.42 2.13
N PRO A 59 -19.49 -9.63 1.69
CA PRO A 59 -19.27 -8.34 1.05
C PRO A 59 -18.46 -7.35 1.91
N ASP A 60 -18.78 -7.21 3.20
CA ASP A 60 -18.08 -6.31 4.12
C ASP A 60 -16.57 -6.60 4.20
N PHE A 61 -16.20 -7.87 4.14
CA PHE A 61 -14.79 -8.29 4.12
C PHE A 61 -14.06 -7.83 2.86
N PHE A 62 -14.71 -7.90 1.69
CA PHE A 62 -14.13 -7.37 0.45
C PHE A 62 -14.00 -5.85 0.50
N GLY A 63 -15.04 -5.14 0.96
CA GLY A 63 -14.99 -3.69 1.09
C GLY A 63 -13.89 -3.22 2.04
N ARG A 64 -13.75 -3.88 3.20
CA ARG A 64 -12.67 -3.59 4.16
C ARG A 64 -11.28 -3.72 3.54
N LYS A 65 -11.07 -4.76 2.74
CA LYS A 65 -9.79 -5.01 2.05
C LYS A 65 -9.45 -3.90 1.07
N TRP A 66 -10.40 -3.51 0.23
CA TRP A 66 -10.21 -2.44 -0.75
C TRP A 66 -10.05 -1.07 -0.08
N ARG A 67 -10.85 -0.78 0.95
CA ARG A 67 -10.68 0.41 1.79
C ARG A 67 -9.28 0.48 2.42
N ALA A 68 -8.78 -0.65 2.96
CA ALA A 68 -7.43 -0.72 3.52
C ALA A 68 -6.37 -0.49 2.44
N CYS A 69 -6.50 -1.11 1.27
CA CYS A 69 -5.63 -0.89 0.12
C CYS A 69 -5.51 0.58 -0.25
N PHE A 70 -6.64 1.24 -0.51
CA PHE A 70 -6.67 2.65 -0.90
C PHE A 70 -6.06 3.56 0.17
N SER A 71 -6.34 3.26 1.44
CA SER A 71 -5.89 4.09 2.54
C SER A 71 -4.39 3.92 2.86
N GLN A 72 -3.87 2.70 2.78
CA GLN A 72 -2.44 2.41 2.96
C GLN A 72 -1.57 3.03 1.86
N LEU A 73 -2.08 3.08 0.62
CA LEU A 73 -1.41 3.71 -0.51
C LEU A 73 -1.63 5.23 -0.58
N GLY A 74 -2.38 5.80 0.36
CA GLY A 74 -2.63 7.25 0.43
C GLY A 74 -3.57 7.80 -0.64
N PHE A 75 -4.32 6.94 -1.36
CA PHE A 75 -5.31 7.35 -2.34
C PHE A 75 -6.63 7.84 -1.70
N ILE A 76 -6.91 7.38 -0.49
CA ILE A 76 -7.96 7.94 0.37
C ILE A 76 -7.40 8.26 1.76
N THR A 77 -8.02 9.18 2.47
CA THR A 77 -7.67 9.49 3.86
C THR A 77 -7.89 8.28 4.78
N HIS A 78 -7.22 8.25 5.93
CA HIS A 78 -7.32 7.15 6.90
C HIS A 78 -8.38 7.41 7.99
N LYS A 79 -8.53 6.47 8.93
CA LYS A 79 -9.28 6.69 10.17
C LYS A 79 -8.34 6.45 11.34
N PHE A 80 -7.91 7.51 12.01
CA PHE A 80 -6.97 7.43 13.13
C PHE A 80 -7.69 7.30 14.46
N LYS A 81 -8.84 7.98 14.65
CA LYS A 81 -9.65 7.83 15.87
C LYS A 81 -10.57 6.60 15.78
N ARG A 82 -10.46 5.69 16.74
CA ARG A 82 -11.15 4.39 16.74
C ARG A 82 -12.68 4.50 16.75
N ASN A 83 -13.21 5.35 17.63
CA ASN A 83 -14.65 5.48 17.89
C ASN A 83 -15.28 6.68 17.16
N LEU A 84 -14.89 6.87 15.91
CA LEU A 84 -15.47 7.85 14.99
C LEU A 84 -16.82 7.33 14.45
N ARG A 85 -17.84 8.18 14.50
CA ARG A 85 -19.14 7.94 13.87
C ARG A 85 -19.11 8.39 12.40
N SER A 86 -20.10 7.95 11.62
CA SER A 86 -20.24 8.39 10.23
C SER A 86 -20.48 9.90 10.18
N GLY A 87 -19.79 10.60 9.27
CA GLY A 87 -19.89 12.05 9.10
C GLY A 87 -19.11 12.89 10.12
N GLU A 88 -18.47 12.26 11.13
CA GLU A 88 -17.55 12.96 12.02
C GLU A 88 -16.18 13.14 11.34
N MET A 89 -15.56 14.31 11.54
CA MET A 89 -14.19 14.57 11.11
C MET A 89 -13.18 13.82 11.99
N ASP A 90 -12.12 13.29 11.38
CA ASP A 90 -10.99 12.75 12.13
C ASP A 90 -10.10 13.90 12.62
N PRO A 91 -9.83 14.03 13.93
CA PRO A 91 -9.05 15.15 14.45
C PRO A 91 -7.67 15.31 13.80
N LYS A 92 -7.00 14.18 13.48
CA LYS A 92 -5.67 14.21 12.90
C LYS A 92 -5.69 14.61 11.43
N ILE A 93 -6.72 14.20 10.69
CA ILE A 93 -6.89 14.66 9.31
C ILE A 93 -7.27 16.14 9.32
N HIS A 94 -8.18 16.56 10.20
CA HIS A 94 -8.63 17.93 10.31
C HIS A 94 -7.50 18.91 10.62
N GLU A 95 -6.54 18.53 11.47
CA GLU A 95 -5.31 19.29 11.73
C GLU A 95 -4.47 19.46 10.45
N VAL A 96 -4.19 18.37 9.73
CA VAL A 96 -3.45 18.40 8.46
C VAL A 96 -4.14 19.29 7.42
N VAL A 97 -5.47 19.21 7.33
CA VAL A 97 -6.28 20.02 6.41
C VAL A 97 -6.23 21.50 6.75
N LYS A 98 -6.24 21.87 8.03
CA LYS A 98 -6.08 23.27 8.46
C LYS A 98 -4.75 23.86 8.03
N GLU A 99 -3.67 23.07 8.13
CA GLU A 99 -2.33 23.48 7.71
C GLU A 99 -2.16 23.44 6.19
N ASN A 100 -2.99 22.66 5.48
CA ASN A 100 -2.87 22.41 4.05
C ASN A 100 -4.22 22.54 3.33
N PRO A 101 -4.86 23.74 3.34
CA PRO A 101 -6.17 23.95 2.75
C PRO A 101 -6.21 23.65 1.24
N GLN A 102 -5.07 23.76 0.56
CA GLN A 102 -4.93 23.44 -0.87
C GLN A 102 -5.19 21.96 -1.22
N LEU A 103 -5.23 21.07 -0.23
CA LEU A 103 -5.55 19.65 -0.47
C LEU A 103 -7.03 19.43 -0.81
N GLY A 104 -7.91 20.40 -0.53
CA GLY A 104 -9.34 20.32 -0.84
C GLY A 104 -10.09 19.23 -0.07
N LEU A 105 -9.53 18.75 1.03
CA LEU A 105 -10.12 17.72 1.88
C LEU A 105 -11.02 18.33 2.96
N THR A 106 -12.02 17.59 3.41
CA THR A 106 -12.99 18.02 4.45
C THR A 106 -12.56 17.66 5.86
N GLY A 107 -11.60 16.75 6.02
CA GLY A 107 -11.23 16.18 7.32
C GLY A 107 -11.96 14.87 7.64
N LEU A 108 -12.83 14.39 6.74
CA LEU A 108 -13.48 13.10 6.88
C LEU A 108 -12.50 11.94 6.65
N PRO A 109 -12.69 10.81 7.34
CA PRO A 109 -11.96 9.59 7.05
C PRO A 109 -12.46 8.95 5.74
N TYR A 110 -11.56 8.31 5.00
CA TYR A 110 -11.84 7.60 3.74
C TYR A 110 -12.36 8.50 2.60
N GLU A 111 -11.91 9.75 2.58
CA GLU A 111 -12.15 10.70 1.49
C GLU A 111 -11.07 10.58 0.42
N LEU A 112 -11.42 10.74 -0.86
CA LEU A 112 -10.47 10.79 -1.97
C LEU A 112 -9.42 11.90 -1.75
N THR A 113 -8.14 11.53 -1.79
CA THR A 113 -7.03 12.49 -1.73
C THR A 113 -6.70 13.02 -3.13
N PRO A 114 -5.91 14.10 -3.25
CA PRO A 114 -5.35 14.51 -4.53
C PRO A 114 -4.55 13.41 -5.24
N SER A 115 -3.91 12.51 -4.49
CA SER A 115 -3.22 11.34 -5.06
C SER A 115 -4.24 10.34 -5.64
N GLY A 116 -5.35 10.08 -4.94
CA GLY A 116 -6.42 9.23 -5.43
C GLY A 116 -7.10 9.79 -6.69
N LEU A 117 -7.36 11.09 -6.72
CA LEU A 117 -7.91 11.77 -7.89
C LEU A 117 -6.99 11.65 -9.10
N ARG A 118 -5.68 11.88 -8.91
CA ARG A 118 -4.67 11.69 -9.97
C ARG A 118 -4.66 10.27 -10.52
N MET A 119 -4.73 9.25 -9.66
CA MET A 119 -4.82 7.85 -10.10
C MET A 119 -6.10 7.58 -10.89
N ILE A 120 -7.22 8.22 -10.55
CA ILE A 120 -8.46 8.10 -11.32
C ILE A 120 -8.31 8.75 -12.71
N GLU A 121 -7.65 9.91 -12.78
CA GLU A 121 -7.42 10.66 -14.01
C GLU A 121 -6.36 10.03 -14.93
N ALA A 122 -5.53 9.11 -14.40
CA ALA A 122 -4.50 8.41 -15.16
C ALA A 122 -5.09 7.38 -16.16
N GLU A 123 -5.32 7.79 -17.41
CA GLU A 123 -5.97 6.95 -18.43
C GLU A 123 -5.01 5.91 -19.02
N SER A 124 -3.71 6.24 -19.12
CA SER A 124 -2.68 5.33 -19.63
C SER A 124 -2.06 4.46 -18.53
N VAL A 125 -1.47 3.33 -18.94
CA VAL A 125 -0.72 2.45 -18.03
C VAL A 125 0.47 3.18 -17.41
N GLN A 126 1.14 4.03 -18.18
CA GLN A 126 2.30 4.80 -17.75
C GLN A 126 1.94 5.79 -16.65
N GLU A 127 0.83 6.53 -16.79
CA GLU A 127 0.34 7.45 -15.77
C GLU A 127 -0.08 6.71 -14.49
N GLN A 128 -0.70 5.54 -14.62
CA GLN A 128 -1.07 4.71 -13.47
C GLN A 128 0.17 4.20 -12.73
N GLN A 129 1.21 3.78 -13.48
CA GLN A 129 2.50 3.37 -12.91
C GLN A 129 3.21 4.52 -12.22
N GLU A 130 3.12 5.74 -12.76
CA GLU A 130 3.65 6.95 -12.14
C GLU A 130 2.97 7.25 -10.79
N CYS A 131 1.64 7.18 -10.76
CA CYS A 131 0.86 7.36 -9.53
C CYS A 131 1.20 6.30 -8.48
N MET A 132 1.36 5.04 -8.90
CA MET A 132 1.77 3.95 -8.02
C MET A 132 3.19 4.17 -7.50
N LEU A 133 4.14 4.56 -8.36
CA LEU A 133 5.52 4.84 -7.98
C LEU A 133 5.58 5.91 -6.89
N ARG A 134 4.82 7.01 -7.02
CA ARG A 134 4.71 8.04 -5.97
C ARG A 134 4.21 7.47 -4.65
N ALA A 135 3.17 6.63 -4.67
CA ALA A 135 2.63 6.00 -3.48
C ALA A 135 3.67 5.09 -2.79
N LEU A 136 4.41 4.29 -3.57
CA LEU A 136 5.45 3.40 -3.05
C LEU A 136 6.68 4.15 -2.52
N LEU A 137 7.07 5.27 -3.16
CA LEU A 137 8.17 6.14 -2.71
C LEU A 137 7.83 6.87 -1.41
N ALA A 138 6.56 7.24 -1.21
CA ALA A 138 6.07 7.88 0.01
C ALA A 138 5.87 6.88 1.17
N TYR A 139 5.77 5.58 0.88
CA TYR A 139 5.52 4.55 1.88
C TYR A 139 6.72 4.37 2.81
N GLN A 140 6.47 4.54 4.11
CA GLN A 140 7.44 4.40 5.18
C GLN A 140 6.83 3.60 6.33
N ILE A 141 7.66 2.85 7.04
CA ILE A 141 7.27 2.11 8.25
C ILE A 141 8.30 2.32 9.37
N PRO A 142 7.89 2.56 10.63
CA PRO A 142 6.51 2.84 11.02
C PRO A 142 6.03 4.15 10.39
N SER A 143 4.72 4.26 10.21
CA SER A 143 4.03 5.49 9.78
C SER A 143 2.85 5.79 10.69
N VAL A 144 2.19 6.92 10.45
CA VAL A 144 0.96 7.26 11.17
C VAL A 144 -0.15 6.21 10.93
N VAL A 145 -0.18 5.59 9.76
CA VAL A 145 -1.14 4.53 9.40
C VAL A 145 -0.72 3.18 10.00
N GLU A 146 0.59 2.92 10.06
CA GLU A 146 1.16 1.67 10.58
C GLU A 146 2.18 1.94 11.70
N PRO A 147 1.74 2.43 12.87
CA PRO A 147 2.66 2.93 13.90
C PRO A 147 3.43 1.83 14.64
N LYS A 148 3.00 0.57 14.52
CA LYS A 148 3.61 -0.59 15.18
C LYS A 148 4.50 -1.41 14.25
N ASN A 149 4.75 -0.93 13.04
CA ASN A 149 5.50 -1.66 12.03
C ASN A 149 6.99 -1.24 12.11
N GLY A 150 7.66 -1.70 13.17
CA GLY A 150 9.06 -1.40 13.53
C GLY A 150 9.23 -0.14 14.37
N ASP A 151 10.46 0.07 14.87
CA ASP A 151 10.77 1.13 15.84
C ASP A 151 11.48 2.35 15.22
N LYS A 152 12.09 2.18 14.04
CA LYS A 152 12.82 3.22 13.32
C LYS A 152 12.25 3.43 11.92
N PRO A 153 12.25 4.67 11.38
CA PRO A 153 11.85 4.95 10.02
C PRO A 153 12.61 4.11 8.99
N PHE A 154 11.87 3.45 8.11
CA PHE A 154 12.39 2.59 7.04
C PHE A 154 11.52 2.74 5.80
N LYS A 155 12.14 2.79 4.60
CA LYS A 155 11.44 2.93 3.32
C LYS A 155 11.61 1.65 2.50
N PRO A 156 10.65 0.70 2.59
CA PRO A 156 10.81 -0.63 1.99
C PRO A 156 11.08 -0.59 0.49
N PHE A 157 10.38 0.26 -0.26
CA PHE A 157 10.56 0.34 -1.71
C PHE A 157 11.98 0.79 -2.08
N ILE A 158 12.51 1.81 -1.39
CA ILE A 158 13.88 2.28 -1.59
C ILE A 158 14.89 1.18 -1.24
N PHE A 159 14.65 0.44 -0.16
CA PHE A 159 15.52 -0.66 0.25
C PHE A 159 15.57 -1.77 -0.80
N ILE A 160 14.42 -2.14 -1.39
CA ILE A 160 14.37 -3.09 -2.51
C ILE A 160 15.22 -2.60 -3.69
N LEU A 161 15.12 -1.32 -4.04
CA LEU A 161 15.91 -0.74 -5.13
C LEU A 161 17.42 -0.81 -4.84
N GLN A 162 17.85 -0.51 -3.61
CA GLN A 162 19.25 -0.63 -3.20
C GLN A 162 19.76 -2.07 -3.26
N VAL A 163 18.94 -3.05 -2.86
CA VAL A 163 19.28 -4.48 -3.00
C VAL A 163 19.43 -4.84 -4.48
N LEU A 164 18.49 -4.43 -5.33
CA LEU A 164 18.55 -4.70 -6.77
C LEU A 164 19.78 -4.06 -7.43
N GLU A 165 20.10 -2.82 -7.06
CA GLU A 165 21.31 -2.11 -7.51
C GLU A 165 22.57 -2.88 -7.09
N LYS A 166 22.66 -3.31 -5.83
CA LYS A 166 23.81 -4.06 -5.33
C LYS A 166 23.95 -5.44 -5.98
N LEU A 167 22.84 -6.16 -6.19
CA LEU A 167 22.84 -7.42 -6.95
C LEU A 167 23.32 -7.23 -8.39
N TYR A 168 22.93 -6.13 -9.04
CA TYR A 168 23.35 -5.81 -10.40
C TYR A 168 24.85 -5.50 -10.49
N SER A 169 25.48 -5.05 -9.41
CA SER A 169 26.92 -4.77 -9.35
C SER A 169 27.81 -6.01 -9.15
N LEU A 170 27.23 -7.19 -8.93
CA LEU A 170 27.98 -8.44 -8.76
C LEU A 170 28.59 -8.91 -10.09
N ALA A 171 29.66 -9.72 -10.00
CA ALA A 171 30.34 -10.28 -11.18
C ALA A 171 29.41 -11.09 -12.10
N GLU A 172 28.44 -11.80 -11.51
CA GLU A 172 27.36 -12.50 -12.21
C GLU A 172 26.02 -11.90 -11.78
N PRO A 173 25.53 -10.86 -12.49
CA PRO A 173 24.34 -10.16 -12.08
C PRO A 173 23.11 -11.03 -12.32
N LEU A 174 22.43 -11.37 -11.22
CA LEU A 174 21.13 -12.04 -11.24
C LEU A 174 20.12 -11.18 -10.48
N GLY A 175 18.90 -11.11 -11.01
CA GLY A 175 17.78 -10.41 -10.37
C GLY A 175 17.35 -11.06 -9.06
N LEU A 176 16.33 -10.48 -8.43
CA LEU A 176 15.75 -10.98 -7.19
C LEU A 176 14.57 -11.91 -7.45
N SER A 177 14.61 -13.12 -6.91
CA SER A 177 13.48 -14.06 -6.96
C SER A 177 12.45 -13.80 -5.85
N SER A 178 11.25 -14.36 -5.99
CA SER A 178 10.21 -14.25 -4.95
C SER A 178 10.59 -14.92 -3.62
N VAL A 179 11.45 -15.95 -3.64
CA VAL A 179 11.95 -16.59 -2.41
C VAL A 179 12.97 -15.69 -1.71
N GLU A 180 13.90 -15.11 -2.48
CA GLU A 180 14.91 -14.18 -1.96
C GLU A 180 14.28 -12.88 -1.43
N MET A 181 13.12 -12.49 -1.94
CA MET A 181 12.33 -11.39 -1.37
C MET A 181 12.00 -11.64 0.11
N GLY A 182 11.85 -12.89 0.54
CA GLY A 182 11.66 -13.24 1.95
C GLY A 182 12.88 -12.90 2.82
N ILE A 183 14.10 -13.03 2.26
CA ILE A 183 15.35 -12.60 2.90
C ILE A 183 15.34 -11.07 3.00
N VAL A 184 15.05 -10.36 1.90
CA VAL A 184 14.97 -8.90 1.90
C VAL A 184 13.96 -8.37 2.94
N GLN A 185 12.83 -9.07 3.11
CA GLN A 185 11.78 -8.71 4.08
C GLN A 185 12.19 -8.87 5.55
N SER A 186 13.25 -9.61 5.87
CA SER A 186 13.73 -9.75 7.25
C SER A 186 14.66 -8.61 7.70
N TYR A 187 15.11 -7.75 6.78
CA TYR A 187 15.98 -6.60 7.09
C TYR A 187 15.20 -5.30 7.15
N ARG A 188 15.63 -4.38 8.00
CA ARG A 188 14.86 -3.17 8.31
C ARG A 188 15.69 -1.91 8.49
N ASP A 189 16.94 -1.98 8.06
CA ASP A 189 17.89 -0.90 8.11
C ASP A 189 18.58 -0.78 6.74
N HIS A 190 18.59 0.44 6.19
CA HIS A 190 19.21 0.71 4.89
C HIS A 190 20.73 0.53 4.89
N SER A 191 21.37 0.45 6.06
CA SER A 191 22.79 0.14 6.19
C SER A 191 23.12 -1.35 6.09
N GLU A 192 22.13 -2.25 6.20
CA GLU A 192 22.33 -3.70 6.18
C GLU A 192 22.36 -4.31 4.77
N ILE A 193 22.49 -3.50 3.72
CA ILE A 193 22.46 -3.96 2.32
C ILE A 193 23.50 -5.05 2.06
N ASP A 194 24.73 -4.89 2.54
CA ASP A 194 25.78 -5.89 2.32
C ASP A 194 25.42 -7.24 2.97
N SER A 195 24.91 -7.22 4.19
CA SER A 195 24.43 -8.42 4.89
C SER A 195 23.30 -9.13 4.14
N VAL A 196 22.36 -8.37 3.56
CA VAL A 196 21.26 -8.94 2.76
C VAL A 196 21.80 -9.68 1.54
N ILE A 197 22.79 -9.08 0.87
CA ILE A 197 23.40 -9.65 -0.34
C ILE A 197 24.19 -10.91 0.00
N GLU A 198 24.92 -10.91 1.12
CA GLU A 198 25.61 -12.11 1.62
C GLU A 198 24.63 -13.27 1.85
N ASP A 199 23.50 -13.01 2.51
CA ASP A 199 22.48 -14.03 2.76
C ASP A 199 21.81 -14.52 1.47
N ILE A 200 21.55 -13.65 0.51
CA ILE A 200 21.03 -14.03 -0.82
C ILE A 200 22.04 -14.92 -1.56
N VAL A 201 23.32 -14.52 -1.62
CA VAL A 201 24.37 -15.28 -2.30
C VAL A 201 24.59 -16.63 -1.61
N LYS A 202 24.57 -16.67 -0.29
CA LYS A 202 24.62 -17.91 0.49
C LYS A 202 23.45 -18.82 0.14
N HIS A 203 22.22 -18.30 0.13
CA HIS A 203 21.03 -19.05 -0.24
C HIS A 203 21.13 -19.66 -1.65
N ARG A 204 21.62 -18.88 -2.64
CA ARG A 204 21.86 -19.37 -4.01
C ARG A 204 22.84 -20.53 -4.04
N LYS A 205 23.99 -20.39 -3.36
CA LYS A 205 25.02 -21.46 -3.28
C LYS A 205 24.48 -22.73 -2.63
N GLU A 206 23.70 -22.61 -1.56
CA GLU A 206 23.09 -23.76 -0.87
C GLU A 206 22.04 -24.45 -1.75
N ARG A 207 21.19 -23.67 -2.42
CA ARG A 207 20.22 -24.20 -3.40
C ARG A 207 20.92 -24.97 -4.51
N ASP A 208 21.95 -24.39 -5.12
CA ASP A 208 22.62 -24.99 -6.28
C ASP A 208 23.33 -26.29 -5.90
N LYS A 209 23.86 -26.39 -4.68
CA LYS A 209 24.41 -27.66 -4.14
C LYS A 209 23.36 -28.74 -3.89
N ALA A 210 22.13 -28.37 -3.54
CA ALA A 210 21.06 -29.32 -3.22
C ALA A 210 20.38 -29.92 -4.46
N VAL A 211 20.64 -29.35 -5.65
CA VAL A 211 20.08 -29.80 -6.95
C VAL A 211 21.06 -30.71 -7.70
N VAL A 212 22.30 -30.85 -7.20
CA VAL A 212 23.33 -31.78 -7.69
C VAL A 212 23.29 -33.07 -6.88
#